data_AF-A0A6M3LR75-F1
#
_entry.id   AF-A0A6M3LR75-F1
#
_cell.length_a   1.000
_cell.length_b   1.000
_cell.length_c   1.000
_cell.angle_alpha   90.00
_cell.angle_beta   90.00
_cell.angle_gamma   90.00
#
_symmetry.space_group_name_H-M   'P 1'
#
loop_
_entity.id
_entity.type
_entity.pdbx_description
1 polymer ?
#
loop_
_entity_poly.entity_id
_entity_poly.type
_entity_poly.pdbx_seq_one_letter_code
_entity_poly.pdbx_strand_id
1 'polypeptide(L)' 'MNNINAEDAVRILNEIHRIDPNIMPQLISYRIVCNNNLAQHPTVQVNTNKEVGLLGILNGIFGVKDNDYGYIAAEFTT' A
#
# COMPACT_ATOMS: atom_id res chain seq x y z
N MET A 1 3.65 16.08 -13.60
CA MET A 1 3.11 14.77 -13.17
C MET A 1 1.67 15.01 -12.80
N ASN A 2 0.73 14.16 -13.25
CA ASN A 2 -0.67 14.32 -12.86
C ASN A 2 -0.78 14.17 -11.33
N ASN A 3 -1.52 15.06 -10.67
CA ASN A 3 -1.86 14.91 -9.25
C ASN A 3 -2.86 13.75 -9.12
N ILE A 4 -2.34 12.55 -8.87
CA ILE A 4 -3.13 11.33 -8.62
C ILE A 4 -3.51 11.33 -7.15
N ASN A 5 -4.79 11.13 -6.82
CA ASN A 5 -5.24 10.94 -5.44
C ASN A 5 -5.37 9.44 -5.10
N ALA A 6 -5.78 9.11 -3.86
CA ALA A 6 -5.92 7.71 -3.43
C ALA A 6 -6.96 6.93 -4.24
N GLU A 7 -8.06 7.56 -4.65
CA GLU A 7 -9.12 6.94 -5.45
C GLU A 7 -8.64 6.65 -6.87
N ASP A 8 -7.89 7.58 -7.47
CA ASP A 8 -7.24 7.38 -8.77
C ASP A 8 -6.26 6.20 -8.72
N ALA A 9 -5.46 6.11 -7.65
CA ALA A 9 -4.53 5.01 -7.44
C ALA A 9 -5.27 3.67 -7.31
N VAL A 10 -6.34 3.60 -6.52
CA VAL A 10 -7.18 2.38 -6.40
C VAL A 10 -7.73 1.98 -7.77
N ARG A 11 -8.26 2.93 -8.55
CA ARG A 11 -8.77 2.65 -9.89
C ARG A 11 -7.69 2.05 -10.79
N ILE A 12 -6.50 2.64 -10.82
CA ILE A 12 -5.37 2.16 -11.62
C ILE A 12 -4.90 0.77 -11.17
N LEU A 13 -4.77 0.53 -9.86
CA LEU A 13 -4.36 -0.77 -9.33
C LEU A 13 -5.38 -1.87 -9.69
N ASN A 14 -6.68 -1.55 -9.65
CA ASN A 14 -7.74 -2.45 -10.07
C ASN A 14 -7.76 -2.69 -11.60
N GLU A 15 -7.35 -1.70 -12.41
CA GLU A 15 -7.15 -1.88 -13.86
C GLU A 15 -5.96 -2.81 -14.13
N ILE A 16 -4.84 -2.62 -13.43
CA ILE A 16 -3.66 -3.49 -13.53
C ILE A 16 -4.01 -4.94 -13.14
N HIS A 17 -4.72 -5.12 -12.03
CA HIS A 17 -5.17 -6.45 -11.60
C HIS A 17 -6.12 -7.13 -12.59
N ARG A 18 -6.98 -6.37 -13.27
CA ARG A 18 -7.84 -6.91 -14.33
C ARG A 18 -7.06 -7.38 -15.55
N ILE A 19 -5.92 -6.76 -15.84
CA ILE A 19 -5.01 -7.18 -16.93
C ILE A 19 -4.26 -8.46 -16.54
N ASP A 20 -3.73 -8.54 -15.31
CA ASP A 20 -3.10 -9.75 -14.75
C ASP A 20 -3.61 -10.02 -13.32
N PRO A 21 -4.52 -10.99 -13.14
CA PRO A 21 -5.07 -11.32 -11.84
C PRO A 21 -4.02 -11.81 -10.81
N ASN A 22 -2.83 -12.23 -11.23
CA ASN A 22 -1.83 -12.73 -10.30
C ASN A 22 -0.91 -11.64 -9.73
N ILE A 23 -0.83 -10.48 -10.40
CA ILE A 23 0.21 -9.49 -10.11
C ILE A 23 0.00 -8.76 -8.77
N MET A 24 -1.22 -8.25 -8.52
CA MET A 24 -1.51 -7.52 -7.28
C MET A 24 -1.43 -8.41 -6.04
N PRO A 25 -2.00 -9.64 -6.00
CA PRO A 25 -1.84 -10.53 -4.86
C PRO A 25 -0.38 -10.78 -4.51
N GLN A 26 0.46 -11.11 -5.49
CA GLN A 26 1.88 -11.39 -5.25
C GLN A 26 2.64 -10.16 -4.73
N LEU A 27 2.43 -8.99 -5.34
CA LEU A 27 3.08 -7.75 -4.92
C LEU A 27 2.65 -7.28 -3.53
N ILE A 28 1.37 -7.47 -3.18
CA ILE A 28 0.81 -7.06 -1.88
C ILE A 28 1.23 -8.03 -0.77
N SER A 29 1.33 -9.32 -1.08
CA SER A 29 1.79 -10.34 -0.15
C SER A 29 3.29 -10.23 0.19
N TYR A 30 4.09 -9.63 -0.71
CA TYR A 30 5.51 -9.43 -0.44
C TYR A 30 5.72 -8.31 0.60
N ARG A 31 6.19 -8.71 1.79
CA ARG A 31 6.50 -7.81 2.90
C ARG A 31 7.87 -8.15 3.46
N ILE A 32 8.61 -7.13 3.88
CA ILE A 32 9.96 -7.28 4.43
C ILE A 32 10.12 -6.48 5.72
N VAL A 33 10.91 -6.99 6.66
CA VAL A 33 11.32 -6.24 7.85
C VAL A 33 12.26 -5.12 7.45
N CYS A 34 11.92 -3.88 7.79
CA CYS A 34 12.75 -2.71 7.49
C CYS A 34 13.61 -2.27 8.68
N ASN A 35 14.61 -1.42 8.40
CA ASN A 35 15.41 -0.79 9.44
C ASN A 35 14.65 0.36 10.13
N ASN A 36 15.22 0.87 11.22
CA ASN A 36 14.60 1.94 12.01
C ASN A 36 14.41 3.25 11.24
N ASN A 37 15.33 3.59 10.33
CA ASN A 37 15.24 4.81 9.54
C ASN A 37 14.02 4.78 8.62
N LEU A 38 13.75 3.64 7.98
CA LEU A 38 12.57 3.48 7.13
C LEU A 38 11.28 3.42 7.96
N ALA A 39 11.31 2.78 9.12
CA ALA A 39 10.17 2.72 10.04
C ALA A 39 9.72 4.09 10.57
N GLN A 40 10.61 5.09 10.54
CA GLN A 40 10.34 6.47 10.96
C GLN A 40 10.10 7.41 9.77
N HIS A 41 10.08 6.89 8.55
CA HIS A 41 9.94 7.73 7.36
C HIS A 41 8.49 8.24 7.24
N PRO A 42 8.26 9.56 7.07
CA PRO A 42 6.91 10.15 7.13
C PRO A 42 6.00 9.69 5.98
N THR A 43 6.56 9.17 4.90
CA THR A 43 5.81 8.68 3.73
C THR A 43 5.76 7.14 3.65
N VAL A 44 6.01 6.44 4.75
CA VAL A 44 5.96 4.97 4.80
C VAL A 44 5.15 4.54 6.01
N GLN A 45 4.08 3.79 5.76
CA GLN A 45 3.34 3.11 6.81
C GLN A 45 3.95 1.73 7.05
N VAL A 46 4.29 1.44 8.30
CA VAL A 46 4.92 0.19 8.73
C VAL A 46 4.07 -0.45 9.82
N ASN A 47 3.96 -1.78 9.81
CA ASN A 47 3.22 -2.48 10.86
C ASN A 47 4.03 -2.59 12.17
N THR A 48 3.41 -3.15 13.21
CA THR A 48 4.03 -3.34 14.53
C THR A 48 5.27 -4.24 14.51
N ASN A 49 5.41 -5.12 13.51
CA ASN A 49 6.56 -6.00 13.33
C ASN A 49 7.69 -5.37 12.49
N LYS A 50 7.59 -4.07 12.17
CA LYS A 50 8.49 -3.37 11.24
C LYS A 50 8.46 -3.92 9.81
N GLU A 51 7.39 -4.61 9.42
CA GLU A 51 7.23 -5.09 8.07
C GLU A 51 6.59 -4.02 7.19
N VAL A 52 7.17 -3.84 6.00
CA VAL A 52 6.66 -2.95 4.97
C VAL A 52 6.42 -3.74 3.68
N GLY A 53 5.31 -3.44 3.01
CA GLY A 53 4.98 -3.94 1.68
C GLY A 53 4.46 -2.80 0.80
N LEU A 54 4.04 -3.12 -0.42
CA LEU A 54 3.58 -2.12 -1.39
C LEU A 54 2.48 -1.19 -0.83
N LEU A 55 1.49 -1.75 -0.13
CA LEU A 55 0.41 -0.96 0.48
C LEU A 55 0.92 0.01 1.57
N GLY A 56 1.95 -0.36 2.32
CA GLY A 56 2.53 0.52 3.35
C GLY A 56 3.19 1.75 2.73
N ILE A 57 3.84 1.58 1.58
CA ILE A 57 4.41 2.69 0.82
C ILE A 57 3.30 3.58 0.26
N LEU A 58 2.30 2.98 -0.39
CA LEU A 58 1.19 3.74 -1.00
C LEU A 58 0.40 4.53 0.05
N ASN A 59 0.04 3.91 1.16
CA ASN A 59 -0.68 4.59 2.23
C ASN A 59 0.19 5.61 2.98
N GLY A 60 1.51 5.44 3.02
CA GLY A 60 2.39 6.50 3.50
C GLY A 60 2.40 7.73 2.59
N ILE A 61 2.24 7.56 1.28
CA ILE A 61 2.17 8.66 0.31
C ILE A 61 0.80 9.35 0.34
N PHE A 62 -0.29 8.57 0.37
CA PHE A 62 -1.66 9.10 0.30
C PHE A 62 -2.25 9.46 1.67
N GLY A 63 -1.60 9.04 2.75
CA GLY A 63 -2.02 9.28 4.13
C GLY A 63 -2.80 8.10 4.74
N VAL A 64 -3.10 8.28 6.03
CA VAL A 64 -3.89 7.35 6.84
C VAL A 64 -5.14 8.06 7.37
N LYS A 65 -6.16 7.28 7.71
CA LYS A 65 -7.38 7.73 8.38
C LYS A 65 -7.15 7.89 9.88
N ASP A 66 -8.10 8.51 10.58
CA ASP A 66 -8.05 8.77 12.04
C ASP A 66 -7.89 7.52 12.92
N ASN A 67 -8.11 6.33 12.37
CA ASN A 67 -7.96 5.05 13.05
C ASN A 67 -6.62 4.35 12.73
N ASP A 68 -5.66 5.07 12.14
CA ASP A 68 -4.35 4.57 11.68
C ASP A 68 -4.40 3.56 10.52
N TYR A 69 -5.56 3.37 9.88
CA TYR A 69 -5.67 2.55 8.67
C TYR A 69 -5.45 3.38 7.41
N GLY A 70 -4.77 2.80 6.43
CA GLY A 70 -4.57 3.44 5.12
C GLY A 70 -5.86 3.60 4.30
N TYR A 71 -5.84 4.52 3.33
CA TYR A 71 -6.95 4.69 2.39
C TYR A 71 -7.07 3.55 1.38
N ILE A 72 -5.96 2.88 1.08
CA ILE A 72 -5.87 1.80 0.10
C ILE A 72 -5.75 0.46 0.84
N ALA A 73 -6.68 -0.45 0.55
CA ALA A 73 -6.70 -1.79 1.12
C ALA A 73 -6.85 -2.83 0.01
N ALA A 74 -6.35 -4.04 0.27
CA ALA A 74 -6.62 -5.21 -0.55
C ALA A 74 -7.79 -5.97 0.05
N GLU A 75 -8.77 -6.30 -0.78
CA GLU A 75 -9.86 -7.21 -0.43
C GLU A 75 -9.55 -8.58 -1.02
N PHE A 76 -9.50 -9.60 -0.16
CA PHE A 76 -9.36 -10.99 -0.58
C PHE A 76 -10.74 -11.64 -0.46
N THR A 77 -11.39 -11.91 -1.59
CA THR A 77 -12.60 -12.73 -1.59
C THR A 77 -12.19 -14.20 -1.50
N THR A 78 -12.60 -14.85 -0.42
CA THR A 78 -12.51 -16.32 -0.24
C THR A 78 -13.48 -17.06 -1.13
#